data_AF-A0A9D5ZJN1-F1
#
_entry.id   AF-A0A9D5ZJN1-F1
#
_cell.length_a   1.000
_cell.length_b   1.000
_cell.length_c   1.000
_cell.angle_alpha   90.00
_cell.angle_beta   90.00
_cell.angle_gamma   90.00
#
_symmetry.space_group_name_H-M   'P 1'
#
loop_
_entity.id
_entity.type
_entity.pdbx_description
1 polymer ?
#
loop_
_entity_poly.entity_id
_entity_poly.type
_entity_poly.pdbx_seq_one_letter_code
_entity_poly.pdbx_strand_id
1 'polypeptide(L)'
;MSQRDRYSADQLAKIRATLKDTLGEDAAKALENLDNRFVPTSASSGDDATKPKKKMERPTAASKASKIDVEELARSGEVGKMVEALSLVLEDPIKVKVLISGILNNGETKAMHLTESLSKVHKFPDLVDFLVQKIVSFKGINPLVESLKFATASPKAMRLLAQGIAEQGTVNHILRAIAGAPKNQDEAEVIWSMEVIGKGSIDQILDAMKLIDPLSPGSVILATGLINRQGIQVEPLVRGLTACKDNPKSSTLVAATLCKMIDVPALISILEKYLPDKCESAEIVVSKLVHRCADSSTRNHDMVDAARYIKADAMAGQILALGLIKLDNEDILYRGYKRLPANSMSKKMTALAYIKKKGKLMSLRTLGKEGWDLTKDAEAIEKATRVTQAHSNQQAGRQGALPG
;
A
#
# COMPACT_ATOMS: atom_id res chain seq x y z
N MET A 1 21.50 4.58 -29.29
CA MET A 1 20.06 4.92 -29.28
C MET A 1 19.34 3.81 -28.53
N SER A 2 18.40 4.12 -27.62
CA SER A 2 17.60 3.13 -26.90
C SER A 2 16.13 3.34 -27.21
N GLN A 3 15.37 2.26 -27.40
CA GLN A 3 13.96 2.32 -27.78
C GLN A 3 13.14 3.12 -26.77
N ARG A 4 12.41 4.12 -27.29
CA ARG A 4 11.14 4.53 -26.67
C ARG A 4 10.17 3.39 -26.94
N ASP A 5 9.61 2.85 -25.86
CA ASP A 5 8.24 2.35 -25.71
C ASP A 5 8.15 1.64 -24.35
N ARG A 6 7.25 2.12 -23.49
CA ARG A 6 6.97 1.52 -22.18
C ARG A 6 5.47 1.53 -21.97
N TYR A 7 4.89 0.32 -22.07
CA TYR A 7 3.47 0.00 -22.12
C TYR A 7 2.77 0.29 -23.45
N SER A 8 2.02 -0.69 -23.96
CA SER A 8 1.13 -0.52 -25.12
C SER A 8 -0.15 0.23 -24.74
N ALA A 9 -0.90 0.69 -25.75
CA ALA A 9 -2.21 1.30 -25.55
C ALA A 9 -3.17 0.40 -24.75
N ASP A 10 -3.13 -0.92 -24.95
CA ASP A 10 -3.98 -1.89 -24.23
C ASP A 10 -3.55 -2.06 -22.77
N GLN A 11 -2.24 -2.01 -22.49
CA GLN A 11 -1.73 -2.07 -21.12
C GLN A 11 -2.10 -0.79 -20.35
N LEU A 12 -2.02 0.38 -20.99
CA LEU A 12 -2.54 1.62 -20.44
C LEU A 12 -4.07 1.59 -20.29
N ALA A 13 -4.81 0.97 -21.22
CA ALA A 13 -6.27 0.79 -21.12
C ALA A 13 -6.68 -0.12 -19.95
N LYS A 14 -5.96 -1.23 -19.71
CA LYS A 14 -6.18 -2.08 -18.52
C LYS A 14 -5.90 -1.32 -17.22
N ILE A 15 -4.80 -0.56 -17.16
CA ILE A 15 -4.48 0.30 -16.00
C ILE A 15 -5.56 1.37 -15.79
N ARG A 16 -6.03 2.04 -16.86
CA ARG A 16 -7.14 3.01 -16.83
C ARG A 16 -8.42 2.40 -16.27
N ALA A 17 -8.80 1.21 -16.72
CA ALA A 17 -9.99 0.50 -16.23
C ALA A 17 -9.86 0.16 -14.73
N THR A 18 -8.75 -0.47 -14.31
CA THR A 18 -8.53 -0.83 -12.91
C THR A 18 -8.49 0.41 -11.99
N LEU A 19 -7.86 1.52 -12.41
CA LEU A 19 -7.85 2.76 -11.62
C LEU A 19 -9.26 3.36 -11.49
N LYS A 20 -10.02 3.42 -12.59
CA LYS A 20 -11.39 3.95 -12.59
C LYS A 20 -12.32 3.16 -11.66
N ASP A 21 -12.28 1.83 -11.73
CA ASP A 21 -13.08 0.95 -10.87
C ASP A 21 -12.64 0.99 -9.39
N THR A 22 -11.39 1.38 -9.10
CA THR A 22 -10.82 1.36 -7.74
C THR A 22 -10.95 2.71 -7.01
N LEU A 23 -10.97 3.83 -7.74
CA LEU A 23 -10.86 5.20 -7.21
C LEU A 23 -12.07 6.11 -7.50
N GLY A 24 -13.00 5.73 -8.38
CA GLY A 24 -14.20 6.53 -8.65
C GLY A 24 -13.88 7.89 -9.29
N GLU A 25 -14.45 8.98 -8.76
CA GLU A 25 -14.34 10.32 -9.36
C GLU A 25 -12.91 10.90 -9.32
N ASP A 26 -12.13 10.59 -8.28
CA ASP A 26 -10.73 11.04 -8.17
C ASP A 26 -9.80 10.42 -9.23
N ALA A 27 -10.23 9.32 -9.88
CA ALA A 27 -9.51 8.77 -11.03
C ALA A 27 -9.34 9.79 -12.16
N ALA A 28 -10.30 10.70 -12.37
CA ALA A 28 -10.25 11.67 -13.47
C ALA A 28 -8.99 12.55 -13.42
N LYS A 29 -8.66 13.11 -12.24
CA LYS A 29 -7.47 13.95 -12.04
C LYS A 29 -6.16 13.15 -12.16
N ALA A 30 -6.16 11.86 -11.79
CA ALA A 30 -4.99 11.00 -11.96
C ALA A 30 -4.75 10.65 -13.45
N LEU A 31 -5.82 10.46 -14.22
CA LEU A 31 -5.79 10.14 -15.65
C LEU A 31 -5.40 11.33 -16.53
N GLU A 32 -5.91 12.52 -16.23
CA GLU A 32 -5.56 13.77 -16.94
C GLU A 32 -4.05 14.08 -16.86
N ASN A 33 -3.39 13.73 -15.77
CA ASN A 33 -1.94 13.87 -15.60
C ASN A 33 -1.10 12.79 -16.34
N LEU A 34 -1.71 11.67 -16.73
CA LEU A 34 -1.06 10.67 -17.59
C LEU A 34 -1.08 11.12 -19.06
N ASP A 35 -2.24 11.53 -19.56
CA ASP A 35 -2.43 11.81 -20.99
C ASP A 35 -1.60 13.01 -21.48
N ASN A 36 -1.36 14.00 -20.61
CA ASN A 36 -0.48 15.14 -20.90
C ASN A 36 1.03 14.82 -21.02
N ARG A 37 1.46 13.56 -20.78
CA ARG A 37 2.90 13.20 -20.65
C ARG A 37 3.47 12.31 -21.77
N PHE A 38 2.66 11.87 -22.73
CA PHE A 38 3.06 10.90 -23.78
C PHE A 38 3.32 11.51 -25.18
N VAL A 39 3.87 12.74 -25.22
CA VAL A 39 4.39 13.38 -26.45
C VAL A 39 5.86 13.77 -26.22
N PRO A 40 6.79 13.51 -27.15
CA PRO A 40 8.23 13.52 -26.85
C PRO A 40 8.86 14.92 -26.67
N THR A 41 9.67 15.05 -25.62
CA THR A 41 10.38 16.27 -25.21
C THR A 41 11.73 16.50 -25.93
N SER A 42 12.21 17.75 -25.92
CA SER A 42 13.58 18.19 -26.24
C SER A 42 14.38 18.59 -24.97
N ALA A 43 15.72 18.65 -25.05
CA ALA A 43 16.67 18.90 -23.93
C ALA A 43 17.11 20.39 -23.85
N SER A 44 17.97 20.93 -22.94
CA SER A 44 18.87 20.47 -21.83
C SER A 44 18.99 21.63 -20.77
N SER A 45 19.90 21.82 -19.80
CA SER A 45 21.12 21.20 -19.18
C SER A 45 21.21 21.71 -17.69
N GLY A 46 22.27 21.76 -16.86
CA GLY A 46 23.71 21.41 -16.97
C GLY A 46 24.52 21.71 -15.65
N ASP A 47 25.69 21.04 -15.54
CA ASP A 47 26.88 21.07 -14.63
C ASP A 47 27.11 22.07 -13.45
N ASP A 48 27.18 21.50 -12.23
CA ASP A 48 28.38 21.31 -11.34
C ASP A 48 29.05 22.44 -10.47
N ALA A 49 30.01 22.01 -9.60
CA ALA A 49 30.96 22.69 -8.71
C ALA A 49 30.62 22.85 -7.19
N THR A 50 31.63 22.79 -6.30
CA THR A 50 31.47 22.66 -4.82
C THR A 50 32.63 23.22 -3.93
N LYS A 51 32.36 23.32 -2.60
CA LYS A 51 33.27 23.53 -1.43
C LYS A 51 33.78 24.96 -1.14
N PRO A 52 34.27 25.28 0.09
CA PRO A 52 34.03 24.70 1.43
C PRO A 52 33.56 25.74 2.50
N LYS A 53 33.29 25.29 3.74
CA LYS A 53 32.84 26.13 4.88
C LYS A 53 33.98 26.67 5.76
N LYS A 54 33.75 27.82 6.41
CA LYS A 54 34.34 28.18 7.73
C LYS A 54 33.26 28.07 8.82
N LYS A 55 33.65 27.77 10.06
CA LYS A 55 32.75 27.81 11.24
C LYS A 55 32.71 29.22 11.83
N MET A 56 31.62 29.56 12.51
CA MET A 56 31.51 30.71 13.41
C MET A 56 30.77 30.28 14.68
N GLU A 57 30.96 31.00 15.78
CA GLU A 57 30.58 30.57 17.13
C GLU A 57 29.17 31.04 17.53
N ARG A 58 28.58 30.41 18.55
CA ARG A 58 27.26 30.80 19.11
C ARG A 58 27.40 31.85 20.23
N PRO A 59 26.71 32.98 20.14
CA PRO A 59 26.18 33.68 21.30
C PRO A 59 24.87 33.03 21.78
N THR A 60 24.61 33.03 23.08
CA THR A 60 23.37 32.49 23.67
C THR A 60 22.21 33.50 23.62
N ALA A 61 20.99 33.00 23.43
CA ALA A 61 19.80 33.84 23.26
C ALA A 61 19.20 34.33 24.60
N ALA A 62 19.07 35.65 24.74
CA ALA A 62 18.09 36.31 25.62
C ALA A 62 17.82 37.76 25.14
N SER A 63 16.61 38.28 25.35
CA SER A 63 16.26 39.71 25.28
C SER A 63 16.48 40.48 23.95
N LYS A 64 15.80 40.08 22.85
CA LYS A 64 15.62 40.95 21.66
C LYS A 64 14.25 40.88 20.94
N ALA A 65 13.23 40.23 21.52
CA ALA A 65 11.93 40.01 20.85
C ALA A 65 11.17 41.30 20.44
N SER A 66 11.49 42.45 21.04
CA SER A 66 10.82 43.74 20.81
C SER A 66 11.66 44.79 20.07
N LYS A 67 12.86 44.44 19.57
CA LYS A 67 13.77 45.37 18.86
C LYS A 67 14.43 44.73 17.63
N ILE A 68 13.59 44.24 16.72
CA ILE A 68 14.01 43.83 15.37
C ILE A 68 13.24 44.71 14.39
N ASP A 69 13.94 45.64 13.73
CA ASP A 69 13.40 46.30 12.55
C ASP A 69 13.44 45.30 11.39
N VAL A 70 12.27 44.78 11.05
CA VAL A 70 12.09 43.77 10.01
C VAL A 70 12.23 44.36 8.62
N GLU A 71 12.00 45.66 8.45
CA GLU A 71 12.19 46.34 7.16
C GLU A 71 13.65 46.67 6.91
N GLU A 72 14.36 47.21 7.91
CA GLU A 72 15.81 47.41 7.84
C GLU A 72 16.53 46.08 7.57
N LEU A 73 16.13 45.01 8.26
CA LEU A 73 16.71 43.68 8.06
C LEU A 73 16.41 43.13 6.65
N ALA A 74 15.19 43.34 6.12
CA ALA A 74 14.86 42.96 4.75
C ALA A 74 15.65 43.77 3.70
N ARG A 75 15.89 45.07 3.96
CA ARG A 75 16.72 45.95 3.12
C ARG A 75 18.22 45.61 3.19
N SER A 76 18.70 45.04 4.30
CA SER A 76 20.12 44.70 4.50
C SER A 76 20.65 43.60 3.57
N GLY A 77 19.76 42.79 2.98
CA GLY A 77 20.13 41.67 2.11
C GLY A 77 20.72 40.44 2.81
N GLU A 78 20.95 40.47 4.13
CA GLU A 78 21.59 39.35 4.83
C GLU A 78 20.61 38.19 5.10
N VAL A 79 20.49 37.27 4.14
CA VAL A 79 19.55 36.15 4.17
C VAL A 79 19.66 35.30 5.44
N GLY A 80 20.89 35.03 5.92
CA GLY A 80 21.10 34.28 7.17
C GLY A 80 20.44 34.94 8.38
N LYS A 81 20.61 36.26 8.55
CA LYS A 81 19.97 37.01 9.65
C LYS A 81 18.46 37.09 9.50
N MET A 82 17.94 37.20 8.27
CA MET A 82 16.49 37.12 8.02
C MET A 82 15.93 35.75 8.44
N VAL A 83 16.59 34.65 8.08
CA VAL A 83 16.21 33.29 8.49
C VAL A 83 16.29 33.12 10.01
N GLU A 84 17.29 33.69 10.68
CA GLU A 84 17.37 33.72 12.15
C GLU A 84 16.20 34.50 12.79
N ALA A 85 15.92 35.70 12.30
CA ALA A 85 14.86 36.57 12.81
C ALA A 85 13.45 35.98 12.71
N LEU A 86 13.18 35.09 11.74
CA LEU A 86 11.89 34.36 11.66
C LEU A 86 11.51 33.71 12.99
N SER A 87 12.47 33.11 13.72
CA SER A 87 12.23 32.46 15.01
C SER A 87 11.85 33.42 16.15
N LEU A 88 12.06 34.73 15.96
CA LEU A 88 11.86 35.76 16.98
C LEU A 88 10.61 36.62 16.73
N VAL A 89 9.94 36.47 15.58
CA VAL A 89 8.73 37.23 15.21
C VAL A 89 7.52 36.34 14.89
N LEU A 90 7.56 35.04 15.23
CA LEU A 90 6.50 34.06 14.91
C LEU A 90 5.08 34.46 15.41
N GLU A 91 4.99 35.34 16.40
CA GLU A 91 3.72 35.83 16.96
C GLU A 91 3.09 36.98 16.14
N ASP A 92 3.82 37.53 15.15
CA ASP A 92 3.38 38.61 14.27
C ASP A 92 3.36 38.14 12.79
N PRO A 93 2.19 37.72 12.26
CA PRO A 93 2.09 37.22 10.89
C PRO A 93 2.51 38.21 9.81
N ILE A 94 2.44 39.53 10.07
CA ILE A 94 2.84 40.56 9.11
C ILE A 94 4.37 40.59 9.03
N LYS A 95 5.07 40.64 10.19
CA LYS A 95 6.53 40.57 10.25
C LYS A 95 7.09 39.28 9.65
N VAL A 96 6.48 38.13 9.94
CA VAL A 96 6.88 36.84 9.33
C VAL A 96 6.75 36.90 7.80
N LYS A 97 5.64 37.45 7.28
CA LYS A 97 5.41 37.57 5.84
C LYS A 97 6.41 38.52 5.16
N VAL A 98 6.80 39.62 5.80
CA VAL A 98 7.84 40.53 5.29
C VAL A 98 9.20 39.84 5.23
N LEU A 99 9.64 39.17 6.31
CA LEU A 99 10.91 38.41 6.30
C LEU A 99 10.93 37.30 5.24
N ILE A 100 9.85 36.51 5.11
CA ILE A 100 9.73 35.50 4.06
C ILE A 100 9.82 36.14 2.66
N SER A 101 9.16 37.27 2.44
CA SER A 101 9.22 37.98 1.16
C SER A 101 10.62 38.52 0.85
N GLY A 102 11.34 39.03 1.86
CA GLY A 102 12.74 39.45 1.75
C GLY A 102 13.67 38.29 1.39
N ILE A 103 13.52 37.14 2.05
CA ILE A 103 14.28 35.91 1.74
C ILE A 103 13.97 35.44 0.32
N LEU A 104 12.71 35.40 -0.09
CA LEU A 104 12.28 34.85 -1.39
C LEU A 104 12.61 35.72 -2.61
N ASN A 105 12.88 37.00 -2.41
CA ASN A 105 13.22 37.95 -3.48
C ASN A 105 14.73 38.29 -3.53
N ASN A 106 15.54 37.69 -2.65
CA ASN A 106 16.98 37.93 -2.57
C ASN A 106 17.76 36.98 -3.49
N GLY A 107 18.66 37.52 -4.31
CA GLY A 107 19.47 36.76 -5.27
C GLY A 107 20.50 35.79 -4.66
N GLU A 108 20.87 35.96 -3.39
CA GLU A 108 21.79 35.05 -2.68
C GLU A 108 21.07 33.88 -1.98
N THR A 109 19.74 33.82 -2.04
CA THR A 109 18.96 32.78 -1.36
C THR A 109 19.23 31.41 -1.95
N LYS A 110 19.77 30.51 -1.11
CA LYS A 110 20.10 29.12 -1.42
C LYS A 110 19.04 28.20 -0.85
N ALA A 111 18.88 27.02 -1.42
CA ALA A 111 17.85 26.07 -0.99
C ALA A 111 17.91 25.70 0.51
N MET A 112 19.09 25.72 1.14
CA MET A 112 19.21 25.53 2.60
C MET A 112 18.55 26.66 3.41
N HIS A 113 18.58 27.90 2.93
CA HIS A 113 17.88 29.02 3.59
C HIS A 113 16.36 28.85 3.50
N LEU A 114 15.87 28.24 2.41
CA LEU A 114 14.45 27.94 2.22
C LEU A 114 13.97 26.79 3.12
N THR A 115 14.74 25.69 3.23
CA THR A 115 14.39 24.57 4.12
C THR A 115 14.49 24.98 5.59
N GLU A 116 15.50 25.77 5.97
CA GLU A 116 15.60 26.35 7.31
C GLU A 116 14.42 27.31 7.61
N SER A 117 14.00 28.14 6.65
CA SER A 117 12.80 28.99 6.79
C SER A 117 11.54 28.16 7.01
N LEU A 118 11.33 27.13 6.18
CA LEU A 118 10.16 26.24 6.28
C LEU A 118 10.13 25.52 7.64
N SER A 119 11.28 25.08 8.13
CA SER A 119 11.39 24.45 9.47
C SER A 119 10.92 25.34 10.61
N LYS A 120 11.00 26.68 10.44
CA LYS A 120 10.61 27.66 11.46
C LYS A 120 9.14 28.05 11.38
N VAL A 121 8.54 28.04 10.20
CA VAL A 121 7.14 28.47 9.97
C VAL A 121 6.17 27.33 9.68
N HIS A 122 6.59 26.07 9.89
CA HIS A 122 5.80 24.84 9.69
C HIS A 122 4.41 24.80 10.36
N LYS A 123 4.08 25.75 11.25
CA LYS A 123 2.77 25.88 11.92
C LYS A 123 1.76 26.77 11.16
N PHE A 124 2.18 27.42 10.08
CA PHE A 124 1.38 28.42 9.35
C PHE A 124 1.12 27.94 7.91
N PRO A 125 -0.06 27.33 7.62
CA PRO A 125 -0.33 26.67 6.33
C PRO A 125 -0.06 27.53 5.09
N ASP A 126 -0.53 28.79 5.08
CA ASP A 126 -0.37 29.70 3.94
C ASP A 126 1.10 30.02 3.63
N LEU A 127 1.93 30.10 4.67
CA LEU A 127 3.36 30.39 4.56
C LEU A 127 4.15 29.15 4.15
N VAL A 128 3.74 27.98 4.63
CA VAL A 128 4.24 26.66 4.20
C VAL A 128 4.00 26.47 2.70
N ASP A 129 2.77 26.74 2.23
CA ASP A 129 2.39 26.69 0.82
C ASP A 129 3.26 27.62 -0.06
N PHE A 130 3.46 28.87 0.37
CA PHE A 130 4.20 29.88 -0.36
C PHE A 130 5.70 29.58 -0.44
N LEU A 131 6.31 29.12 0.66
CA LEU A 131 7.71 28.66 0.68
C LEU A 131 7.90 27.40 -0.18
N VAL A 132 7.00 26.43 -0.13
CA VAL A 132 7.13 25.17 -0.88
C VAL A 132 7.07 25.38 -2.39
N GLN A 133 6.21 26.26 -2.91
CA GLN A 133 6.21 26.62 -4.33
C GLN A 133 7.58 27.14 -4.79
N LYS A 134 8.26 27.93 -3.94
CA LYS A 134 9.58 28.48 -4.23
C LYS A 134 10.69 27.42 -4.09
N ILE A 135 10.59 26.50 -3.13
CA ILE A 135 11.52 25.36 -3.01
C ILE A 135 11.44 24.46 -4.26
N VAL A 136 10.24 24.16 -4.78
CA VAL A 136 10.07 23.41 -6.04
C VAL A 136 10.71 24.14 -7.22
N SER A 137 10.56 25.48 -7.29
CA SER A 137 11.19 26.29 -8.34
C SER A 137 12.73 26.27 -8.33
N PHE A 138 13.36 25.95 -7.19
CA PHE A 138 14.83 25.94 -7.03
C PHE A 138 15.50 24.65 -7.57
N LYS A 139 14.72 23.69 -8.10
CA LYS A 139 15.19 22.47 -8.80
C LYS A 139 16.25 21.64 -8.05
N GLY A 140 16.05 21.41 -6.74
CA GLY A 140 16.98 20.64 -5.89
C GLY A 140 16.31 19.48 -5.17
N ILE A 141 16.70 18.24 -5.49
CA ILE A 141 16.06 17.02 -4.96
C ILE A 141 16.25 16.80 -3.45
N ASN A 142 17.44 17.08 -2.90
CA ASN A 142 17.68 16.95 -1.45
C ASN A 142 16.85 17.97 -0.64
N PRO A 143 16.83 19.28 -0.97
CA PRO A 143 15.90 20.25 -0.37
C PRO A 143 14.43 19.84 -0.41
N LEU A 144 13.96 19.25 -1.51
CA LEU A 144 12.59 18.75 -1.63
C LEU A 144 12.31 17.62 -0.62
N VAL A 145 13.19 16.63 -0.51
CA VAL A 145 13.06 15.50 0.44
C VAL A 145 13.17 15.97 1.89
N GLU A 146 14.04 16.94 2.19
CA GLU A 146 14.16 17.55 3.52
C GLU A 146 12.90 18.34 3.92
N SER A 147 12.23 18.97 2.95
CA SER A 147 11.02 19.78 3.18
C SER A 147 9.78 18.96 3.59
N LEU A 148 9.71 17.67 3.22
CA LEU A 148 8.57 16.79 3.53
C LEU A 148 8.24 16.75 5.03
N LYS A 149 9.26 16.85 5.89
CA LYS A 149 9.13 16.82 7.35
C LYS A 149 8.40 18.02 7.94
N PHE A 150 8.26 19.10 7.17
CA PHE A 150 7.70 20.38 7.61
C PHE A 150 6.41 20.77 6.87
N ALA A 151 6.01 20.01 5.85
CA ALA A 151 4.83 20.28 5.04
C ALA A 151 3.52 19.69 5.60
N THR A 152 3.54 19.03 6.77
CA THR A 152 2.37 18.41 7.42
C THR A 152 1.20 19.36 7.68
N ALA A 153 1.44 20.67 7.72
CA ALA A 153 0.40 21.69 7.91
C ALA A 153 -0.39 22.03 6.62
N SER A 154 0.02 21.53 5.44
CA SER A 154 -0.73 21.71 4.20
C SER A 154 -0.63 20.47 3.28
N PRO A 155 -1.76 19.78 2.99
CA PRO A 155 -1.81 18.72 1.98
C PRO A 155 -1.35 19.19 0.59
N LYS A 156 -1.63 20.46 0.25
CA LYS A 156 -1.21 21.07 -1.02
C LYS A 156 0.31 21.25 -1.10
N ALA A 157 0.97 21.60 0.00
CA ALA A 157 2.42 21.63 0.09
C ALA A 157 3.02 20.22 -0.03
N MET A 158 2.45 19.23 0.65
CA MET A 158 2.86 17.81 0.52
C MET A 158 2.74 17.31 -0.92
N ARG A 159 1.63 17.58 -1.61
CA ARG A 159 1.40 17.24 -3.02
C ARG A 159 2.43 17.89 -3.96
N LEU A 160 2.72 19.18 -3.78
CA LEU A 160 3.69 19.92 -4.60
C LEU A 160 5.13 19.39 -4.41
N LEU A 161 5.53 19.06 -3.17
CA LEU A 161 6.81 18.40 -2.90
C LEU A 161 6.86 16.99 -3.54
N ALA A 162 5.78 16.21 -3.40
CA ALA A 162 5.71 14.86 -3.96
C ALA A 162 5.85 14.85 -5.49
N GLN A 163 5.17 15.77 -6.17
CA GLN A 163 5.29 15.98 -7.62
C GLN A 163 6.73 16.39 -8.01
N GLY A 164 7.30 17.40 -7.34
CA GLY A 164 8.68 17.84 -7.61
C GLY A 164 9.71 16.71 -7.43
N ILE A 165 9.50 15.83 -6.44
CA ILE A 165 10.32 14.64 -6.19
C ILE A 165 10.13 13.58 -7.29
N ALA A 166 8.91 13.37 -7.79
CA ALA A 166 8.66 12.43 -8.89
C ALA A 166 9.28 12.91 -10.23
N GLU A 167 9.23 14.21 -10.48
CA GLU A 167 9.80 14.86 -11.68
C GLU A 167 11.34 14.89 -11.65
N GLN A 168 11.95 15.32 -10.55
CA GLN A 168 13.40 15.56 -10.44
C GLN A 168 14.16 14.37 -9.81
N GLY A 169 13.45 13.39 -9.27
CA GLY A 169 14.03 12.27 -8.52
C GLY A 169 14.37 11.04 -9.36
N THR A 170 15.36 10.28 -8.88
CA THR A 170 15.52 8.87 -9.25
C THR A 170 14.59 8.02 -8.38
N VAL A 171 14.39 6.75 -8.75
CA VAL A 171 13.64 5.79 -7.92
C VAL A 171 14.21 5.70 -6.50
N ASN A 172 15.54 5.80 -6.34
CA ASN A 172 16.18 5.79 -5.02
C ASN A 172 15.93 7.09 -4.23
N HIS A 173 15.72 8.22 -4.90
CA HIS A 173 15.28 9.46 -4.25
C HIS A 173 13.81 9.37 -3.81
N ILE A 174 12.96 8.71 -4.60
CA ILE A 174 11.54 8.48 -4.27
C ILE A 174 11.41 7.48 -3.10
N LEU A 175 12.19 6.39 -3.08
CA LEU A 175 12.25 5.47 -1.94
C LEU A 175 12.70 6.18 -0.64
N ARG A 176 13.68 7.09 -0.74
CA ARG A 176 14.09 7.95 0.39
C ARG A 176 12.99 8.94 0.81
N ALA A 177 12.22 9.45 -0.14
CA ALA A 177 11.08 10.33 0.13
C ALA A 177 9.98 9.60 0.91
N ILE A 178 9.54 8.43 0.42
CA ILE A 178 8.56 7.58 1.13
C ILE A 178 9.05 7.26 2.55
N ALA A 179 10.30 6.78 2.69
CA ALA A 179 10.89 6.42 3.98
C ALA A 179 11.10 7.63 4.94
N GLY A 180 11.09 8.86 4.43
CA GLY A 180 11.30 10.09 5.18
C GLY A 180 10.04 10.96 5.34
N ALA A 181 8.91 10.54 4.78
CA ALA A 181 7.66 11.29 4.79
C ALA A 181 6.88 11.12 6.10
N PRO A 182 6.01 12.08 6.44
CA PRO A 182 4.90 11.86 7.37
C PRO A 182 3.99 10.72 6.86
N LYS A 183 3.30 10.05 7.78
CA LYS A 183 2.28 9.02 7.45
C LYS A 183 0.96 9.63 6.96
N ASN A 184 0.11 8.78 6.39
CA ASN A 184 -1.25 9.08 5.94
C ASN A 184 -1.25 10.16 4.84
N GLN A 185 -0.37 10.03 3.84
CA GLN A 185 -0.16 11.03 2.80
C GLN A 185 -0.63 10.50 1.43
N ASP A 186 -1.85 9.97 1.37
CA ASP A 186 -2.40 9.20 0.25
C ASP A 186 -2.13 9.81 -1.14
N GLU A 187 -2.30 11.12 -1.35
CA GLU A 187 -1.99 11.75 -2.64
C GLU A 187 -0.49 11.67 -3.01
N ALA A 188 0.40 11.92 -2.04
CA ALA A 188 1.85 11.84 -2.24
C ALA A 188 2.31 10.40 -2.44
N GLU A 189 1.76 9.48 -1.64
CA GLU A 189 1.99 8.03 -1.73
C GLU A 189 1.53 7.48 -3.10
N VAL A 190 0.38 7.93 -3.63
CA VAL A 190 -0.09 7.62 -4.99
C VAL A 190 0.89 8.11 -6.06
N ILE A 191 1.31 9.38 -6.00
CA ILE A 191 2.26 9.98 -6.95
C ILE A 191 3.59 9.21 -6.97
N TRP A 192 4.14 8.92 -5.80
CA TRP A 192 5.39 8.17 -5.67
C TRP A 192 5.25 6.71 -6.13
N SER A 193 4.16 6.03 -5.79
CA SER A 193 3.89 4.67 -6.26
C SER A 193 3.83 4.56 -7.77
N MET A 194 3.12 5.47 -8.45
CA MET A 194 3.04 5.50 -9.92
C MET A 194 4.42 5.68 -10.56
N GLU A 195 5.24 6.58 -10.03
CA GLU A 195 6.57 6.88 -10.56
C GLU A 195 7.59 5.76 -10.29
N VAL A 196 7.49 5.06 -9.14
CA VAL A 196 8.25 3.82 -8.86
C VAL A 196 7.87 2.71 -9.85
N ILE A 197 6.60 2.57 -10.24
CA ILE A 197 6.18 1.56 -11.23
C ILE A 197 6.72 1.88 -12.62
N GLY A 198 6.70 3.15 -13.05
CA GLY A 198 7.16 3.56 -14.38
C GLY A 198 8.68 3.49 -14.58
N LYS A 199 9.45 3.82 -13.53
CA LYS A 199 10.92 3.89 -13.59
C LYS A 199 11.64 2.69 -12.96
N GLY A 200 11.04 2.00 -11.98
CA GLY A 200 11.72 1.04 -11.10
C GLY A 200 11.84 -0.40 -11.60
N SER A 201 12.77 -1.11 -10.96
CA SER A 201 12.90 -2.58 -10.98
C SER A 201 11.88 -3.26 -10.07
N ILE A 202 11.77 -4.60 -10.15
CA ILE A 202 10.88 -5.39 -9.28
C ILE A 202 11.26 -5.23 -7.81
N ASP A 203 12.55 -5.32 -7.45
CA ASP A 203 12.98 -5.12 -6.06
C ASP A 203 12.69 -3.70 -5.54
N GLN A 204 12.84 -2.66 -6.38
CA GLN A 204 12.47 -1.29 -5.98
C GLN A 204 10.95 -1.11 -5.78
N ILE A 205 10.10 -1.83 -6.53
CA ILE A 205 8.65 -1.88 -6.25
C ILE A 205 8.41 -2.59 -4.91
N LEU A 206 9.06 -3.72 -4.66
CA LEU A 206 8.92 -4.49 -3.42
C LEU A 206 9.45 -3.75 -2.19
N ASP A 207 10.48 -2.90 -2.34
CA ASP A 207 10.98 -2.06 -1.27
C ASP A 207 10.08 -0.84 -1.03
N ALA A 208 9.49 -0.24 -2.08
CA ALA A 208 8.42 0.75 -1.91
C ALA A 208 7.22 0.17 -1.15
N MET A 209 6.81 -1.07 -1.45
CA MET A 209 5.70 -1.76 -0.76
C MET A 209 5.96 -2.01 0.74
N LYS A 210 7.22 -2.00 1.20
CA LYS A 210 7.59 -2.10 2.63
C LYS A 210 7.65 -0.76 3.34
N LEU A 211 7.83 0.34 2.59
CA LEU A 211 8.09 1.68 3.12
C LEU A 211 6.83 2.56 3.16
N ILE A 212 5.89 2.31 2.24
CA ILE A 212 4.59 2.99 2.14
C ILE A 212 3.67 2.57 3.28
N ASP A 213 2.60 3.32 3.60
CA ASP A 213 1.64 2.81 4.58
C ASP A 213 0.86 1.62 3.95
N PRO A 214 0.82 0.44 4.59
CA PRO A 214 0.18 -0.74 4.00
C PRO A 214 -1.28 -0.49 3.59
N LEU A 215 -2.00 0.37 4.32
CA LEU A 215 -3.41 0.65 4.12
C LEU A 215 -3.68 1.70 3.02
N SER A 216 -2.68 2.46 2.56
CA SER A 216 -2.91 3.57 1.62
C SER A 216 -3.24 3.08 0.20
N PRO A 217 -3.86 3.94 -0.64
CA PRO A 217 -4.06 3.63 -2.07
C PRO A 217 -2.75 3.36 -2.81
N GLY A 218 -1.62 3.92 -2.34
CA GLY A 218 -0.29 3.70 -2.91
C GLY A 218 0.16 2.23 -2.85
N SER A 219 -0.23 1.50 -1.79
CA SER A 219 0.00 0.06 -1.65
C SER A 219 -0.74 -0.75 -2.73
N VAL A 220 -1.98 -0.38 -3.04
CA VAL A 220 -2.80 -1.00 -4.10
C VAL A 220 -2.20 -0.73 -5.49
N ILE A 221 -1.70 0.48 -5.72
CA ILE A 221 -1.02 0.85 -6.97
C ILE A 221 0.26 0.03 -7.15
N LEU A 222 1.12 -0.08 -6.13
CA LEU A 222 2.34 -0.90 -6.21
C LEU A 222 2.05 -2.38 -6.44
N ALA A 223 1.06 -2.94 -5.73
CA ALA A 223 0.59 -4.30 -5.96
C ALA A 223 0.12 -4.52 -7.42
N THR A 224 -0.61 -3.56 -7.99
CA THR A 224 -1.04 -3.58 -9.40
C THR A 224 0.14 -3.50 -10.37
N GLY A 225 1.11 -2.62 -10.09
CA GLY A 225 2.32 -2.47 -10.91
C GLY A 225 3.28 -3.66 -10.82
N LEU A 226 3.25 -4.41 -9.72
CA LEU A 226 3.96 -5.67 -9.52
C LEU A 226 3.36 -6.79 -10.39
N ILE A 227 2.06 -7.08 -10.24
CA ILE A 227 1.41 -8.19 -10.98
C ILE A 227 1.42 -7.99 -12.50
N ASN A 228 1.45 -6.73 -12.97
CA ASN A 228 1.49 -6.39 -14.40
C ASN A 228 2.90 -6.45 -15.01
N ARG A 229 3.94 -6.90 -14.29
CA ARG A 229 5.27 -7.14 -14.89
C ARG A 229 5.29 -8.45 -15.66
N GLN A 230 5.60 -8.37 -16.96
CA GLN A 230 5.80 -9.54 -17.82
C GLN A 230 6.86 -10.49 -17.23
N GLY A 231 6.57 -11.78 -17.22
CA GLY A 231 7.49 -12.81 -16.71
C GLY A 231 7.77 -12.74 -15.20
N ILE A 232 6.94 -12.05 -14.41
CA ILE A 232 7.08 -12.02 -12.95
C ILE A 232 7.12 -13.44 -12.37
N GLN A 233 8.02 -13.64 -11.39
CA GLN A 233 8.24 -14.93 -10.74
C GLN A 233 7.41 -15.08 -9.46
N VAL A 234 7.39 -16.28 -8.90
CA VAL A 234 6.65 -16.60 -7.67
C VAL A 234 7.21 -15.87 -6.44
N GLU A 235 8.54 -15.74 -6.31
CA GLU A 235 9.18 -15.09 -5.15
C GLU A 235 8.80 -13.61 -4.98
N PRO A 236 8.81 -12.76 -6.04
CA PRO A 236 8.33 -11.39 -5.96
C PRO A 236 6.88 -11.28 -5.50
N LEU A 237 6.01 -12.17 -5.98
CA LEU A 237 4.59 -12.19 -5.59
C LEU A 237 4.41 -12.59 -4.12
N VAL A 238 5.19 -13.54 -3.60
CA VAL A 238 5.16 -13.90 -2.17
C VAL A 238 5.67 -12.74 -1.29
N ARG A 239 6.73 -12.04 -1.70
CA ARG A 239 7.23 -10.83 -1.01
C ARG A 239 6.21 -9.69 -1.03
N GLY A 240 5.62 -9.41 -2.19
CA GLY A 240 4.58 -8.40 -2.36
C GLY A 240 3.36 -8.68 -1.48
N LEU A 241 2.86 -9.93 -1.52
CA LEU A 241 1.74 -10.37 -0.69
C LEU A 241 2.03 -10.22 0.81
N THR A 242 3.26 -10.54 1.24
CA THR A 242 3.67 -10.40 2.64
C THR A 242 3.71 -8.94 3.09
N ALA A 243 4.11 -8.02 2.20
CA ALA A 243 4.14 -6.58 2.48
C ALA A 243 2.73 -5.94 2.52
N CYS A 244 1.81 -6.40 1.67
CA CYS A 244 0.48 -5.79 1.51
C CYS A 244 -0.69 -6.57 2.16
N LYS A 245 -0.42 -7.69 2.84
CA LYS A 245 -1.40 -8.63 3.46
C LYS A 245 -2.52 -7.96 4.29
N ASP A 246 -2.23 -6.81 4.90
CA ASP A 246 -3.12 -6.10 5.83
C ASP A 246 -4.11 -5.16 5.11
N ASN A 247 -3.93 -4.96 3.79
CA ASN A 247 -4.81 -4.17 2.92
C ASN A 247 -5.57 -5.12 1.96
N PRO A 248 -6.90 -5.31 2.14
CA PRO A 248 -7.67 -6.29 1.38
C PRO A 248 -7.58 -6.12 -0.14
N LYS A 249 -7.69 -4.89 -0.67
CA LYS A 249 -7.62 -4.64 -2.13
C LYS A 249 -6.28 -5.09 -2.71
N SER A 250 -5.18 -4.62 -2.12
CA SER A 250 -3.82 -4.90 -2.59
C SER A 250 -3.43 -6.38 -2.46
N SER A 251 -3.76 -7.02 -1.33
CA SER A 251 -3.45 -8.42 -1.08
C SER A 251 -4.27 -9.34 -1.99
N THR A 252 -5.56 -9.05 -2.21
CA THR A 252 -6.44 -9.79 -3.14
C THR A 252 -5.87 -9.82 -4.57
N LEU A 253 -5.34 -8.69 -5.07
CA LEU A 253 -4.71 -8.61 -6.40
C LEU A 253 -3.49 -9.52 -6.54
N VAL A 254 -2.58 -9.49 -5.54
CA VAL A 254 -1.37 -10.32 -5.56
C VAL A 254 -1.72 -11.80 -5.36
N ALA A 255 -2.60 -12.12 -4.40
CA ALA A 255 -3.06 -13.49 -4.14
C ALA A 255 -3.75 -14.11 -5.36
N ALA A 256 -4.65 -13.39 -6.03
CA ALA A 256 -5.34 -13.88 -7.23
C ALA A 256 -4.37 -14.19 -8.40
N THR A 257 -3.28 -13.44 -8.51
CA THR A 257 -2.24 -13.67 -9.52
C THR A 257 -1.35 -14.85 -9.13
N LEU A 258 -0.84 -14.85 -7.90
CA LEU A 258 0.00 -15.91 -7.33
C LEU A 258 -0.68 -17.29 -7.40
N CYS A 259 -1.98 -17.36 -7.06
CA CYS A 259 -2.81 -18.57 -7.13
C CYS A 259 -3.02 -19.15 -8.55
N LYS A 260 -2.66 -18.42 -9.61
CA LYS A 260 -2.60 -18.99 -10.98
C LYS A 260 -1.29 -19.74 -11.22
N MET A 261 -0.17 -19.20 -10.71
CA MET A 261 1.19 -19.65 -11.06
C MET A 261 1.70 -20.86 -10.26
N ILE A 262 1.30 -20.97 -8.99
CA ILE A 262 1.78 -22.01 -8.08
C ILE A 262 0.91 -23.27 -8.15
N ASP A 263 1.36 -24.38 -7.55
CA ASP A 263 0.54 -25.58 -7.37
C ASP A 263 0.09 -25.81 -5.91
N VAL A 264 -0.78 -26.80 -5.71
CA VAL A 264 -1.50 -27.12 -4.47
C VAL A 264 -0.63 -27.12 -3.20
N PRO A 265 0.54 -27.79 -3.12
CA PRO A 265 1.37 -27.75 -1.90
C PRO A 265 1.89 -26.35 -1.55
N ALA A 266 2.09 -25.48 -2.53
CA ALA A 266 2.52 -24.10 -2.32
C ALA A 266 1.38 -23.19 -1.84
N LEU A 267 0.12 -23.44 -2.26
CA LEU A 267 -1.06 -22.77 -1.67
C LEU A 267 -1.13 -23.02 -0.16
N ILE A 268 -0.87 -24.26 0.28
CA ILE A 268 -0.83 -24.62 1.71
C ILE A 268 0.28 -23.86 2.43
N SER A 269 1.50 -23.82 1.89
CA SER A 269 2.61 -23.10 2.54
C SER A 269 2.40 -21.57 2.59
N ILE A 270 1.55 -20.99 1.75
CA ILE A 270 1.19 -19.56 1.84
C ILE A 270 0.19 -19.32 2.98
N LEU A 271 -0.82 -20.20 3.11
CA LEU A 271 -1.79 -20.16 4.21
C LEU A 271 -1.13 -20.44 5.57
N GLU A 272 -0.08 -21.26 5.61
CA GLU A 272 0.71 -21.51 6.83
C GLU A 272 1.53 -20.29 7.27
N LYS A 273 2.24 -19.65 6.33
CA LYS A 273 3.38 -18.76 6.66
C LYS A 273 3.15 -17.27 6.42
N TYR A 274 2.34 -16.88 5.42
CA TYR A 274 2.31 -15.50 4.92
C TYR A 274 0.97 -14.77 5.09
N LEU A 275 -0.15 -15.51 5.24
CA LEU A 275 -1.49 -14.92 5.38
C LEU A 275 -2.14 -15.24 6.74
N PRO A 276 -2.83 -14.26 7.38
CA PRO A 276 -3.78 -14.56 8.45
C PRO A 276 -5.06 -15.18 7.85
N ASP A 277 -5.66 -16.13 8.54
CA ASP A 277 -6.86 -16.86 8.08
C ASP A 277 -8.16 -16.02 8.05
N LYS A 278 -8.10 -14.77 8.54
CA LYS A 278 -9.21 -13.80 8.59
C LYS A 278 -9.23 -12.77 7.45
N CYS A 279 -8.37 -12.85 6.43
CA CYS A 279 -8.36 -11.90 5.31
C CYS A 279 -8.92 -12.49 4.00
N GLU A 280 -9.46 -11.64 3.12
CA GLU A 280 -10.01 -12.02 1.81
C GLU A 280 -8.99 -12.81 0.95
N SER A 281 -7.70 -12.48 1.07
CA SER A 281 -6.62 -13.22 0.40
C SER A 281 -6.50 -14.69 0.85
N ALA A 282 -6.72 -14.98 2.14
CA ALA A 282 -6.74 -16.36 2.62
C ALA A 282 -7.96 -17.13 2.10
N GLU A 283 -9.11 -16.45 1.96
CA GLU A 283 -10.29 -17.02 1.30
C GLU A 283 -10.00 -17.36 -0.16
N ILE A 284 -9.34 -16.47 -0.91
CA ILE A 284 -8.97 -16.70 -2.32
C ILE A 284 -8.01 -17.89 -2.45
N VAL A 285 -6.98 -17.97 -1.59
CA VAL A 285 -6.04 -19.11 -1.55
C VAL A 285 -6.76 -20.42 -1.27
N VAL A 286 -7.65 -20.46 -0.27
CA VAL A 286 -8.43 -21.66 0.08
C VAL A 286 -9.47 -22.01 -1.00
N SER A 287 -10.14 -21.02 -1.58
CA SER A 287 -11.10 -21.19 -2.68
C SER A 287 -10.42 -21.83 -3.90
N LYS A 288 -9.19 -21.40 -4.23
CA LYS A 288 -8.41 -22.01 -5.33
C LYS A 288 -7.88 -23.39 -4.97
N LEU A 289 -7.50 -23.63 -3.71
CA LEU A 289 -7.13 -24.97 -3.21
C LEU A 289 -8.29 -25.95 -3.38
N VAL A 290 -9.48 -25.59 -2.89
CA VAL A 290 -10.70 -26.40 -2.97
C VAL A 290 -11.02 -26.76 -4.42
N HIS A 291 -10.94 -25.81 -5.36
CA HIS A 291 -11.15 -26.10 -6.79
C HIS A 291 -10.12 -27.08 -7.33
N ARG A 292 -8.81 -26.80 -7.17
CA ARG A 292 -7.72 -27.64 -7.72
C ARG A 292 -7.69 -29.07 -7.15
N CYS A 293 -8.31 -29.31 -6.00
CA CYS A 293 -8.40 -30.62 -5.38
C CYS A 293 -9.71 -31.34 -5.73
N ALA A 294 -10.82 -30.63 -5.96
CA ALA A 294 -12.05 -31.22 -6.47
C ALA A 294 -11.86 -31.91 -7.83
N ASP A 295 -10.96 -31.37 -8.66
CA ASP A 295 -10.61 -31.92 -9.98
C ASP A 295 -9.69 -33.16 -9.91
N SER A 296 -9.19 -33.57 -8.72
CA SER A 296 -8.25 -34.71 -8.62
C SER A 296 -8.24 -35.40 -7.25
N SER A 297 -8.76 -36.63 -7.21
CA SER A 297 -8.89 -37.44 -5.98
C SER A 297 -7.56 -37.74 -5.26
N THR A 298 -6.42 -37.70 -5.95
CA THR A 298 -5.10 -37.84 -5.32
C THR A 298 -4.76 -36.65 -4.41
N ARG A 299 -5.29 -35.47 -4.70
CA ARG A 299 -5.07 -34.20 -3.98
C ARG A 299 -6.04 -34.00 -2.80
N ASN A 300 -6.84 -35.02 -2.48
CA ASN A 300 -7.74 -34.97 -1.33
C ASN A 300 -7.01 -34.85 0.02
N HIS A 301 -5.75 -35.29 0.10
CA HIS A 301 -4.94 -35.19 1.31
C HIS A 301 -4.50 -33.74 1.59
N ASP A 302 -4.14 -32.99 0.55
CA ASP A 302 -3.78 -31.57 0.61
C ASP A 302 -4.87 -30.71 1.29
N MET A 303 -6.14 -30.96 0.99
CA MET A 303 -7.27 -30.27 1.65
C MET A 303 -7.36 -30.55 3.14
N VAL A 304 -7.01 -31.77 3.56
CA VAL A 304 -7.00 -32.19 4.96
C VAL A 304 -5.76 -31.62 5.68
N ASP A 305 -4.64 -31.44 4.99
CA ASP A 305 -3.45 -30.74 5.52
C ASP A 305 -3.69 -29.23 5.67
N ALA A 306 -4.34 -28.59 4.70
CA ALA A 306 -4.74 -27.18 4.79
C ALA A 306 -5.62 -26.87 6.02
N ALA A 307 -6.46 -27.83 6.44
CA ALA A 307 -7.34 -27.68 7.60
C ALA A 307 -6.61 -27.46 8.93
N ARG A 308 -5.31 -27.76 9.00
CA ARG A 308 -4.44 -27.51 10.17
C ARG A 308 -4.10 -26.02 10.36
N TYR A 309 -4.12 -25.22 9.29
CA TYR A 309 -3.62 -23.83 9.32
C TYR A 309 -4.72 -22.79 9.55
N ILE A 310 -6.00 -23.20 9.48
CA ILE A 310 -7.15 -22.44 9.96
C ILE A 310 -7.13 -22.46 11.51
N LYS A 311 -7.06 -21.29 12.14
CA LYS A 311 -6.86 -21.11 13.59
C LYS A 311 -8.06 -20.48 14.27
N ALA A 312 -8.85 -19.70 13.54
CA ALA A 312 -10.05 -19.01 14.02
C ALA A 312 -11.33 -19.49 13.32
N ASP A 313 -12.49 -19.02 13.79
CA ASP A 313 -13.70 -19.05 12.97
C ASP A 313 -13.64 -17.92 11.94
N ALA A 314 -13.53 -18.30 10.67
CA ALA A 314 -13.29 -17.40 9.55
C ALA A 314 -13.88 -17.98 8.26
N MET A 315 -14.23 -17.12 7.31
CA MET A 315 -14.83 -17.51 6.02
C MET A 315 -13.92 -18.46 5.23
N ALA A 316 -12.60 -18.26 5.25
CA ALA A 316 -11.64 -19.19 4.63
C ALA A 316 -11.79 -20.61 5.19
N GLY A 317 -11.95 -20.77 6.50
CA GLY A 317 -12.23 -22.05 7.13
C GLY A 317 -13.57 -22.67 6.69
N GLN A 318 -14.60 -21.84 6.50
CA GLN A 318 -15.92 -22.30 6.04
C GLN A 318 -15.87 -22.74 4.56
N ILE A 319 -15.13 -22.03 3.71
CA ILE A 319 -14.89 -22.42 2.30
C ILE A 319 -14.16 -23.77 2.24
N LEU A 320 -13.14 -23.99 3.09
CA LEU A 320 -12.46 -25.28 3.18
C LEU A 320 -13.41 -26.41 3.64
N ALA A 321 -14.25 -26.13 4.65
CA ALA A 321 -15.26 -27.07 5.12
C ALA A 321 -16.25 -27.44 4.00
N LEU A 322 -16.75 -26.46 3.23
CA LEU A 322 -17.60 -26.69 2.06
C LEU A 322 -16.89 -27.55 1.00
N GLY A 323 -15.59 -27.35 0.79
CA GLY A 323 -14.78 -28.19 -0.09
C GLY A 323 -14.68 -29.64 0.39
N LEU A 324 -14.36 -29.87 1.66
CA LEU A 324 -14.31 -31.21 2.27
C LEU A 324 -15.66 -31.94 2.19
N ILE A 325 -16.77 -31.19 2.21
CA ILE A 325 -18.14 -31.72 2.01
C ILE A 325 -18.37 -32.11 0.55
N LYS A 326 -17.92 -31.31 -0.43
CA LYS A 326 -18.05 -31.61 -1.86
C LYS A 326 -17.28 -32.86 -2.30
N LEU A 327 -16.21 -33.25 -1.60
CA LEU A 327 -15.47 -34.50 -1.87
C LEU A 327 -16.26 -35.78 -1.51
N ASP A 328 -17.36 -35.65 -0.75
CA ASP A 328 -18.27 -36.73 -0.32
C ASP A 328 -17.59 -38.03 0.18
N ASN A 329 -16.45 -37.92 0.85
CA ASN A 329 -15.69 -39.04 1.38
C ASN A 329 -15.65 -39.02 2.91
N GLU A 330 -16.05 -40.12 3.54
CA GLU A 330 -16.21 -40.23 4.99
C GLU A 330 -14.89 -40.05 5.77
N ASP A 331 -13.81 -40.73 5.34
CA ASP A 331 -12.50 -40.66 5.98
C ASP A 331 -11.90 -39.25 5.89
N ILE A 332 -12.04 -38.62 4.73
CA ILE A 332 -11.56 -37.26 4.48
C ILE A 332 -12.35 -36.25 5.33
N LEU A 333 -13.68 -36.36 5.39
CA LEU A 333 -14.53 -35.56 6.28
C LEU A 333 -14.11 -35.72 7.75
N TYR A 334 -13.88 -36.95 8.22
CA TYR A 334 -13.50 -37.23 9.61
C TYR A 334 -12.10 -36.71 9.97
N ARG A 335 -11.12 -36.89 9.08
CA ARG A 335 -9.75 -36.37 9.24
C ARG A 335 -9.72 -34.84 9.21
N GLY A 336 -10.48 -34.22 8.30
CA GLY A 336 -10.64 -32.76 8.21
C GLY A 336 -11.30 -32.17 9.46
N TYR A 337 -12.44 -32.73 9.89
CA TYR A 337 -13.14 -32.34 11.11
C TYR A 337 -12.21 -32.34 12.35
N LYS A 338 -11.35 -33.36 12.50
CA LYS A 338 -10.39 -33.41 13.63
C LYS A 338 -9.44 -32.21 13.65
N ARG A 339 -8.98 -31.76 12.47
CA ARG A 339 -7.95 -30.72 12.31
C ARG A 339 -8.48 -29.29 12.36
N LEU A 340 -9.72 -29.06 11.95
CA LEU A 340 -10.38 -27.75 12.06
C LEU A 340 -10.44 -27.26 13.53
N PRO A 341 -10.40 -25.94 13.79
CA PRO A 341 -10.34 -25.39 15.14
C PRO A 341 -11.61 -25.67 15.96
N ALA A 342 -11.48 -25.72 17.29
CA ALA A 342 -12.61 -25.96 18.17
C ALA A 342 -13.65 -24.83 18.09
N ASN A 343 -14.94 -25.19 18.25
CA ASN A 343 -16.10 -24.29 18.29
C ASN A 343 -16.39 -23.45 17.03
N SER A 344 -15.56 -23.49 15.98
CA SER A 344 -15.79 -22.74 14.73
C SER A 344 -16.98 -23.25 13.92
N MET A 345 -17.61 -22.36 13.16
CA MET A 345 -18.65 -22.72 12.19
C MET A 345 -18.14 -23.70 11.12
N SER A 346 -16.87 -23.58 10.70
CA SER A 346 -16.25 -24.55 9.79
C SER A 346 -16.29 -25.97 10.34
N LYS A 347 -15.97 -26.17 11.62
CA LYS A 347 -16.02 -27.49 12.27
C LYS A 347 -17.46 -27.97 12.45
N LYS A 348 -18.41 -27.08 12.75
CA LYS A 348 -19.85 -27.38 12.81
C LYS A 348 -20.39 -27.87 11.45
N MET A 349 -20.03 -27.22 10.35
CA MET A 349 -20.41 -27.60 8.98
C MET A 349 -19.90 -29.02 8.62
N THR A 350 -18.60 -29.29 8.81
CA THR A 350 -18.03 -30.61 8.52
C THR A 350 -18.61 -31.71 9.41
N ALA A 351 -18.87 -31.42 10.70
CA ALA A 351 -19.51 -32.36 11.62
C ALA A 351 -20.92 -32.74 11.16
N LEU A 352 -21.76 -31.75 10.78
CA LEU A 352 -23.13 -31.99 10.32
C LEU A 352 -23.15 -32.84 9.04
N ALA A 353 -22.25 -32.58 8.09
CA ALA A 353 -22.14 -33.38 6.88
C ALA A 353 -21.72 -34.84 7.15
N TYR A 354 -20.71 -35.05 8.00
CA TYR A 354 -20.29 -36.39 8.42
C TYR A 354 -21.42 -37.14 9.15
N ILE A 355 -22.20 -36.46 10.02
CA ILE A 355 -23.39 -37.03 10.66
C ILE A 355 -24.44 -37.45 9.62
N LYS A 356 -24.74 -36.60 8.63
CA LYS A 356 -25.67 -36.92 7.55
C LYS A 356 -25.22 -38.15 6.75
N LYS A 357 -23.91 -38.29 6.49
CA LYS A 357 -23.34 -39.45 5.76
C LYS A 357 -23.29 -40.74 6.59
N LYS A 358 -23.01 -40.66 7.90
CA LYS A 358 -23.00 -41.80 8.86
C LYS A 358 -24.39 -42.38 9.17
N GLY A 359 -25.45 -41.60 8.95
CA GLY A 359 -26.83 -42.01 9.25
C GLY A 359 -27.20 -42.02 10.74
N LYS A 360 -28.51 -42.06 10.99
CA LYS A 360 -29.14 -41.83 12.31
C LYS A 360 -28.71 -42.81 13.43
N LEU A 361 -28.17 -43.98 13.06
CA LEU A 361 -27.83 -45.05 14.02
C LEU A 361 -26.41 -44.91 14.58
N MET A 362 -25.48 -44.31 13.82
CA MET A 362 -24.14 -43.97 14.30
C MET A 362 -24.07 -42.56 14.94
N SER A 363 -24.98 -41.65 14.60
CA SER A 363 -25.13 -40.38 15.33
C SER A 363 -25.49 -40.60 16.80
N LEU A 364 -26.34 -41.59 17.10
CA LEU A 364 -26.64 -42.03 18.48
C LEU A 364 -25.40 -42.57 19.23
N ARG A 365 -24.43 -43.17 18.54
CA ARG A 365 -23.15 -43.64 19.12
C ARG A 365 -22.07 -42.53 19.23
N THR A 366 -22.36 -41.31 18.78
CA THR A 366 -21.45 -40.16 18.82
C THR A 366 -22.01 -38.94 19.58
N LEU A 367 -23.32 -38.86 19.79
CA LEU A 367 -23.97 -38.02 20.79
C LEU A 367 -23.29 -38.18 22.16
N GLY A 368 -23.11 -37.05 22.86
CA GLY A 368 -22.45 -36.99 24.18
C GLY A 368 -20.91 -37.07 24.16
N LYS A 369 -20.25 -37.22 23.00
CA LYS A 369 -18.78 -37.15 22.91
C LYS A 369 -18.31 -35.72 22.63
N GLU A 370 -17.11 -35.37 23.11
CA GLU A 370 -16.53 -34.05 22.92
C GLU A 370 -16.52 -33.63 21.44
N GLY A 371 -16.96 -32.40 21.17
CA GLY A 371 -17.04 -31.84 19.82
C GLY A 371 -18.22 -32.31 18.95
N TRP A 372 -19.13 -33.15 19.45
CA TRP A 372 -20.33 -33.60 18.70
C TRP A 372 -21.61 -32.83 19.07
N ASP A 373 -21.61 -32.17 20.21
CA ASP A 373 -22.64 -31.21 20.66
C ASP A 373 -22.72 -29.94 19.77
N LEU A 374 -21.76 -29.79 18.85
CA LEU A 374 -21.57 -28.65 17.95
C LEU A 374 -22.70 -28.43 16.92
N THR A 375 -23.53 -29.44 16.64
CA THR A 375 -24.61 -29.35 15.63
C THR A 375 -26.00 -29.05 16.20
N LYS A 376 -26.09 -28.57 17.45
CA LYS A 376 -27.37 -28.19 18.09
C LYS A 376 -28.10 -27.05 17.39
N ASP A 377 -27.36 -26.16 16.73
CA ASP A 377 -27.89 -25.03 15.94
C ASP A 377 -27.81 -25.37 14.43
N ALA A 378 -28.75 -26.21 13.96
CA ALA A 378 -28.78 -26.65 12.57
C ALA A 378 -29.10 -25.51 11.59
N GLU A 379 -29.91 -24.53 12.02
CA GLU A 379 -30.32 -23.39 11.19
C GLU A 379 -29.16 -22.43 10.93
N ALA A 380 -28.35 -22.08 11.94
CA ALA A 380 -27.16 -21.26 11.70
C ALA A 380 -26.11 -21.99 10.84
N ILE A 381 -25.98 -23.31 10.97
CA ILE A 381 -25.07 -24.10 10.12
C ILE A 381 -25.56 -24.13 8.67
N GLU A 382 -26.85 -24.29 8.42
CA GLU A 382 -27.39 -24.23 7.06
C GLU A 382 -27.32 -22.80 6.48
N LYS A 383 -27.64 -21.78 7.27
CA LYS A 383 -27.48 -20.36 6.89
C LYS A 383 -26.02 -20.06 6.54
N ALA A 384 -25.05 -20.49 7.36
CA ALA A 384 -23.63 -20.36 7.06
C ALA A 384 -23.28 -21.08 5.76
N THR A 385 -23.69 -22.35 5.59
CA THR A 385 -23.44 -23.13 4.37
C THR A 385 -23.95 -22.41 3.11
N ARG A 386 -25.17 -21.86 3.15
CA ARG A 386 -25.75 -21.07 2.04
C ARG A 386 -24.95 -19.80 1.76
N VAL A 387 -24.53 -19.06 2.79
CA VAL A 387 -23.71 -17.84 2.66
C VAL A 387 -22.32 -18.15 2.11
N THR A 388 -21.62 -19.15 2.66
CA THR A 388 -20.30 -19.60 2.18
C THR A 388 -20.37 -20.09 0.73
N GLN A 389 -21.44 -20.81 0.35
CA GLN A 389 -21.62 -21.27 -1.02
C GLN A 389 -21.86 -20.10 -1.99
N ALA A 390 -22.65 -19.10 -1.60
CA ALA A 390 -22.81 -17.88 -2.38
C ALA A 390 -21.46 -17.11 -2.52
N HIS A 391 -20.70 -16.97 -1.43
CA HIS A 391 -19.40 -16.28 -1.44
C HIS A 391 -18.35 -17.01 -2.30
N SER A 392 -18.26 -18.34 -2.16
CA SER A 392 -17.39 -19.19 -2.98
C SER A 392 -17.75 -19.10 -4.47
N ASN A 393 -19.04 -19.09 -4.81
CA ASN A 393 -19.51 -18.90 -6.18
C ASN A 393 -19.16 -17.49 -6.72
N GLN A 394 -19.27 -16.43 -5.90
CA GLN A 394 -18.85 -15.08 -6.29
C GLN A 394 -17.33 -14.98 -6.51
N GLN A 395 -16.52 -15.60 -5.65
CA GLN A 395 -15.06 -15.65 -5.83
C GLN A 395 -14.64 -16.46 -7.07
N ALA A 396 -15.39 -17.51 -7.43
CA ALA A 396 -15.20 -18.23 -8.69
C ALA A 396 -15.62 -17.38 -9.91
N GLY A 397 -16.78 -16.69 -9.84
CA GLY A 397 -17.25 -15.80 -10.90
C GLY A 397 -16.31 -14.63 -11.18
N ARG A 398 -15.80 -13.97 -10.12
CA ARG A 398 -14.77 -12.91 -10.24
C ARG A 398 -13.48 -13.40 -10.92
N GLN A 399 -13.13 -14.69 -10.79
CA GLN A 399 -11.96 -15.26 -11.49
C GLN A 399 -12.21 -15.50 -12.99
N GLY A 400 -13.46 -15.69 -13.42
CA GLY A 400 -13.83 -15.82 -14.84
C GLY A 400 -14.05 -14.48 -15.56
N ALA A 401 -14.25 -13.38 -14.82
CA ALA A 401 -14.57 -12.06 -15.36
C ALA A 401 -13.35 -11.15 -15.61
N LEU A 402 -12.12 -11.61 -15.33
CA LEU A 402 -10.88 -10.88 -15.62
C LEU A 402 -10.32 -11.31 -16.99
N PRO A 403 -10.38 -10.46 -18.03
CA PRO A 403 -9.91 -10.82 -19.37
C PRO A 403 -8.37 -10.95 -19.41
N GLY A 404 -7.90 -11.94 -20.17
CA GLY A 404 -6.47 -12.20 -20.46
C GLY A 404 -5.76 -10.99 -21.01
#